data_AF-S4PBM0-F1
#
_entry.id   AF-S4PBM0-F1
#
_cell.length_a   1.000
_cell.length_b   1.000
_cell.length_c   1.000
_cell.angle_alpha   90.00
_cell.angle_beta   90.00
_cell.angle_gamma   90.00
#
_symmetry.space_group_name_H-M   'P 1'
#
loop_
_entity.id
_entity.type
_entity.pdbx_description
1 polymer ?
#
loop_
_entity_poly.entity_id
_entity_poly.type
_entity_poly.pdbx_seq_one_letter_code
_entity_poly.pdbx_strand_id
1 'polypeptide(L)' 'MVEEYNRSNRWQKKGLAMVPTKYGISFGVDVLMQGGALLIIYKDGSVLLSIGGIEMGQGLFTKMIQVASKALNVDISKI' A
#
# COMPACT_ATOMS: atom_id res chain seq x y z
N MET A 1 -21.00 -31.47 1.10
CA MET A 1 -19.75 -30.76 1.49
C MET A 1 -19.78 -30.07 2.86
N VAL A 2 -20.58 -29.03 3.15
CA VAL A 2 -20.71 -28.51 4.55
C VAL A 2 -21.89 -29.13 5.28
N GLU A 3 -23.04 -29.18 4.61
CA GLU A 3 -24.29 -29.73 5.16
C GLU A 3 -24.14 -31.22 5.55
N GLU A 4 -23.48 -31.99 4.70
CA GLU A 4 -23.26 -33.42 4.90
C GLU A 4 -22.33 -33.71 6.09
N TYR A 5 -21.25 -32.93 6.26
CA TYR A 5 -20.39 -33.00 7.44
C TYR A 5 -21.17 -32.63 8.71
N ASN A 6 -22.02 -31.62 8.61
CA ASN A 6 -22.85 -31.18 9.73
C ASN A 6 -23.94 -32.20 10.08
N ARG A 7 -24.38 -33.07 9.15
CA ARG A 7 -25.31 -34.17 9.46
C ARG A 7 -24.64 -35.30 10.22
N SER A 8 -23.39 -35.65 9.89
CA SER A 8 -22.66 -36.74 10.53
C SER A 8 -21.95 -36.38 11.84
N ASN A 9 -21.80 -35.09 12.17
CA ASN A 9 -21.05 -34.64 13.35
C ASN A 9 -21.94 -33.85 14.34
N ARG A 10 -22.22 -34.43 15.51
CA ARG A 10 -23.12 -33.82 16.54
C ARG A 10 -22.49 -32.66 17.32
N TRP A 11 -21.17 -32.69 17.51
CA TRP A 11 -20.43 -31.79 18.41
C TRP A 11 -19.46 -30.83 17.71
N GLN A 12 -19.23 -31.03 16.41
CA GLN A 12 -18.46 -30.10 15.57
C GLN A 12 -19.24 -29.81 14.29
N LYS A 13 -19.26 -28.54 13.89
CA LYS A 13 -19.91 -28.08 12.67
C LYS A 13 -18.91 -27.27 11.84
N LYS A 14 -19.12 -27.27 10.53
CA LYS A 14 -18.44 -26.40 9.57
C LYS A 14 -19.42 -25.32 9.09
N GLY A 15 -18.90 -24.15 8.77
CA GLY A 15 -19.62 -23.05 8.14
C GLY A 15 -18.82 -22.54 6.95
N LEU A 16 -19.51 -22.05 5.93
CA LEU A 16 -18.92 -21.36 4.79
C LEU A 16 -19.73 -20.08 4.56
N ALA A 17 -19.02 -18.96 4.47
CA ALA A 17 -19.62 -17.67 4.17
C ALA A 17 -18.73 -16.91 3.19
N MET A 18 -19.35 -16.05 2.38
CA MET A 18 -18.67 -15.12 1.48
C MET A 18 -19.30 -13.75 1.69
N VAL A 19 -18.48 -12.74 1.93
CA VAL A 19 -18.93 -11.37 2.20
C VAL A 19 -18.17 -10.41 1.28
N PRO A 20 -18.86 -9.62 0.43
CA PRO A 20 -18.20 -8.62 -0.40
C PRO A 20 -17.85 -7.37 0.42
N THR A 21 -16.95 -6.52 -0.10
CA THR A 21 -16.61 -5.23 0.49
C THR A 21 -16.47 -4.13 -0.57
N LYS A 22 -16.78 -2.90 -0.17
CA LYS A 22 -16.49 -1.66 -0.91
C LYS A 22 -15.99 -0.64 0.09
N TYR A 23 -14.81 -0.07 -0.15
CA TYR A 23 -14.17 0.87 0.76
C TYR A 23 -13.83 2.17 0.02
N GLY A 24 -14.37 3.29 0.52
CA GLY A 24 -14.08 4.62 -0.04
C GLY A 24 -12.72 5.12 0.47
N ILE A 25 -11.92 5.69 -0.44
CA ILE A 25 -10.59 6.23 -0.12
C ILE A 25 -10.62 7.75 -0.27
N SER A 26 -10.68 8.47 0.84
CA SER A 26 -10.53 9.93 0.92
C SER A 26 -10.46 10.35 2.39
N PHE A 27 -9.92 11.53 2.68
CA PHE A 27 -10.03 12.15 4.00
C PHE A 27 -11.38 12.84 4.21
N GLY A 28 -12.22 12.97 3.18
CA GLY A 28 -13.53 13.66 3.26
C GLY A 28 -13.44 15.18 3.43
N VAL A 29 -12.23 15.73 3.48
CA VAL A 29 -11.93 17.16 3.57
C VAL A 29 -10.87 17.46 2.50
N ASP A 30 -11.21 18.27 1.51
CA ASP A 30 -10.40 18.46 0.30
C ASP A 30 -8.99 18.99 0.61
N VAL A 31 -8.86 19.87 1.61
CA VAL A 31 -7.56 20.42 2.01
C VAL A 31 -6.62 19.35 2.55
N LEU A 32 -7.12 18.21 3.06
CA LEU A 32 -6.26 17.11 3.52
C LEU A 32 -5.80 16.22 2.37
N MET A 33 -6.39 16.33 1.17
CA MET A 33 -6.02 15.58 -0.03
C MET A 33 -4.86 16.23 -0.79
N GLN A 34 -3.87 16.77 -0.06
CA GLN A 34 -2.66 17.34 -0.63
C GLN A 34 -1.43 16.55 -0.20
N GLY A 35 -0.42 16.52 -1.06
CA GLY A 35 0.87 15.89 -0.78
C GLY A 35 1.98 16.67 -1.46
N GLY A 36 3.16 16.66 -0.82
CA GLY A 36 4.35 17.34 -1.33
C GLY A 36 5.58 16.43 -1.27
N ALA A 37 6.53 16.72 -2.15
CA ALA A 37 7.82 16.06 -2.20
C ALA A 37 8.92 17.09 -2.54
N LEU A 38 10.12 16.85 -2.02
CA LEU A 38 11.34 17.58 -2.34
C LEU A 38 12.35 16.59 -2.93
N LEU A 39 12.88 16.92 -4.09
CA LEU A 39 13.96 16.16 -4.73
C LEU A 39 15.21 17.03 -4.85
N ILE A 40 16.36 16.46 -4.52
CA ILE A 40 17.67 17.08 -4.73
C ILE A 40 18.49 16.13 -5.59
N ILE A 41 18.96 16.60 -6.75
CA ILE A 41 19.86 15.84 -7.63
C ILE A 41 21.27 16.39 -7.43
N TYR A 42 22.18 15.53 -6.99
CA TYR A 42 23.58 15.87 -6.79
C TYR A 42 24.39 15.78 -8.09
N LYS A 43 25.59 16.38 -8.09
CA LYS A 43 26.45 16.41 -9.29
C LYS A 43 26.94 15.03 -9.74
N ASP A 44 26.96 14.05 -8.84
CA ASP A 44 27.29 12.64 -9.14
C ASP A 44 26.10 11.83 -9.69
N GLY A 45 24.94 12.49 -9.82
CA GLY A 45 23.70 11.90 -10.30
C GLY A 45 22.93 11.10 -9.24
N SER A 46 23.36 11.08 -7.98
CA SER A 46 22.52 10.58 -6.89
C SER A 46 21.36 11.54 -6.61
N VAL A 47 20.24 11.00 -6.18
CA VAL A 47 19.00 11.73 -5.92
C VAL A 47 18.63 11.52 -4.47
N LEU A 48 18.30 12.59 -3.75
CA LEU A 48 17.66 12.51 -2.44
C LEU A 48 16.18 12.84 -2.60
N LEU A 49 15.32 11.93 -2.14
CA LEU A 49 13.88 12.11 -2.12
C LEU A 49 13.38 12.29 -0.68
N SER A 50 12.69 13.40 -0.42
CA SER A 50 11.94 13.65 0.82
C SER A 50 10.46 13.85 0.51
N ILE A 51 9.58 13.25 1.31
CA ILE A 51 8.12 13.33 1.17
C ILE A 51 7.47 13.69 2.50
N GLY A 52 6.26 14.24 2.46
CA GLY A 52 5.49 14.54 3.68
C GLY A 52 4.90 13.32 4.40
N GLY A 53 4.98 12.13 3.82
CA GLY A 53 4.44 10.90 4.40
C GLY A 53 5.42 10.20 5.36
N ILE A 54 4.89 9.41 6.28
CA ILE A 54 5.67 8.72 7.33
C ILE A 54 5.67 7.21 7.09
N GLU A 55 6.85 6.61 7.14
CA GLU A 55 7.00 5.15 7.15
C GLU A 55 6.66 4.58 8.53
N MET A 56 5.75 3.60 8.55
CA MET A 56 5.28 2.91 9.75
C MET A 56 5.00 1.41 9.49
N GLY A 57 5.66 0.83 8.48
CA GLY A 57 5.59 -0.59 8.13
C GLY A 57 4.75 -0.89 6.88
N GLN A 58 4.13 0.12 6.27
CA GLN A 58 3.33 0.01 5.05
C GLN A 58 4.16 0.04 3.75
N GLY A 59 5.47 0.28 3.87
CA GLY A 59 6.41 0.31 2.76
C GLY A 59 6.24 1.54 1.87
N LEU A 60 5.92 2.68 2.47
CA LEU A 60 5.73 3.95 1.77
C LEU A 60 7.03 4.40 1.10
N PHE A 61 8.15 4.39 1.81
CA PHE A 61 9.42 4.87 1.25
C PHE A 61 9.91 3.97 0.11
N THR A 62 9.78 2.64 0.26
CA THR A 62 10.08 1.69 -0.81
C THR A 62 9.28 1.97 -2.07
N LYS A 63 7.97 2.21 -1.94
CA LYS A 63 7.09 2.55 -3.08
C LYS A 63 7.46 3.89 -3.70
N MET A 64 7.82 4.88 -2.89
CA MET A 64 8.17 6.19 -3.42
C MET A 64 9.50 6.20 -4.18
N ILE A 65 10.47 5.41 -3.72
CA ILE A 65 11.71 5.18 -4.47
C ILE A 65 11.42 4.52 -5.82
N GLN A 66 10.53 3.53 -5.88
CA GLN A 66 10.10 2.89 -7.13
C GLN A 66 9.43 3.89 -8.09
N VAL A 67 8.57 4.78 -7.56
CA VAL A 67 7.93 5.84 -8.35
C VAL A 67 8.98 6.80 -8.92
N ALA A 68 9.92 7.28 -8.08
CA ALA A 68 10.95 8.22 -8.51
C ALA A 68 11.93 7.61 -9.52
N SER A 69 12.37 6.37 -9.30
CA SER A 69 13.20 5.61 -10.26
C SER A 69 12.52 5.52 -11.63
N LYS A 70 11.22 5.14 -11.66
CA LYS A 70 10.46 5.04 -12.91
C LYS A 70 10.25 6.41 -13.58
N ALA A 71 9.97 7.45 -12.80
CA ALA A 71 9.71 8.79 -13.32
C ALA A 71 10.96 9.47 -13.88
N LEU A 72 12.11 9.28 -13.23
CA LEU A 72 13.41 9.81 -13.67
C LEU A 72 14.14 8.90 -14.66
N ASN A 73 13.65 7.68 -14.87
CA ASN A 73 14.28 6.65 -15.69
C ASN A 73 15.73 6.33 -15.27
N VAL A 74 15.92 6.17 -13.97
CA VAL A 74 17.21 5.79 -13.36
C VAL A 74 17.04 4.54 -12.50
N ASP A 75 18.13 3.83 -12.24
CA ASP A 75 18.11 2.68 -11.33
C ASP A 75 17.72 3.10 -9.90
N ILE A 76 17.03 2.21 -9.17
CA ILE A 76 16.61 2.44 -7.78
C ILE A 76 17.80 2.76 -6.88
N SER A 77 18.99 2.23 -7.14
CA SER A 77 20.22 2.53 -6.38
C SER A 77 20.70 3.98 -6.50
N LYS A 78 20.12 4.77 -7.41
CA LYS A 78 20.42 6.21 -7.58
C LYS A 78 19.51 7.13 -6.76
N ILE A 79 18.41 6.61 -6.22
CA ILE A 79 17.40 7.35 -5.44
C ILE A 79 17.64 7.15 -3.94
#